data_AF-A0A098AY24-F1
#
_entry.id   AF-A0A098AY24-F1
#
_cell.length_a   1.000
_cell.length_b   1.000
_cell.length_c   1.000
_cell.angle_alpha   90.00
_cell.angle_beta   90.00
_cell.angle_gamma   90.00
#
_symmetry.space_group_name_H-M   'P 1'
#
loop_
_entity.id
_entity.type
_entity.pdbx_description
1 polymer ?
#
loop_
_entity_poly.entity_id
_entity_poly.type
_entity_poly.pdbx_seq_one_letter_code
_entity_poly.pdbx_strand_id
1 'polypeptide(L)'
;MGNKEKNKKPWYKRWWVWVVAVLVVGLLLATPLIINYAYMLGTPDGKPNTAFSATDALTLYCSVLTFLGTVLLGVAALYLNHKSNLTNKRLLNLESVRESKIVFEMYFSYVEEFSNIFDPVYVLGIPNDVRNDLDVFNVIKSSQLKALSIKRRLLFIDKDNSSHTYIQYVMDKYREILDIVIKPDSRSSKDTFKEIMSFIKSNADDNNKKSLEFMYYISKKLFKESI
;
A
#
# COMPACT_ATOMS: atom_id res chain seq x y z
N MET A 1 11.11 33.80 -2.22
CA MET A 1 10.14 34.36 -1.25
C MET A 1 9.51 33.20 -0.48
N GLY A 2 9.96 32.98 0.76
CA GLY A 2 9.48 31.89 1.61
C GLY A 2 8.13 32.22 2.22
N ASN A 3 7.11 31.42 1.91
CA ASN A 3 5.76 31.58 2.42
C ASN A 3 5.71 31.08 3.87
N LYS A 4 5.64 32.00 4.84
CA LYS A 4 5.46 31.68 6.26
C LYS A 4 4.04 31.15 6.46
N GLU A 5 3.87 29.84 6.44
CA GLU A 5 2.67 29.22 7.00
C GLU A 5 2.51 29.65 8.45
N LYS A 6 1.53 30.53 8.70
CA LYS A 6 1.14 30.95 10.04
C LYS A 6 0.60 29.73 10.77
N ASN A 7 1.45 29.17 11.63
CA ASN A 7 1.16 28.13 12.60
C ASN A 7 0.10 28.66 13.61
N LYS A 8 -1.16 28.75 13.19
CA LYS A 8 -2.28 29.16 14.03
C LYS A 8 -2.51 28.04 15.04
N LYS A 9 -2.11 28.25 16.29
CA LYS A 9 -2.39 27.32 17.39
C LYS A 9 -3.88 26.93 17.36
N PRO A 10 -4.21 25.63 17.43
CA PRO A 10 -5.59 25.15 17.43
C PRO A 10 -6.42 25.89 18.50
N TRP A 11 -7.68 26.20 18.20
CA TRP A 11 -8.53 27.04 19.05
C TRP A 11 -8.69 26.50 20.49
N TYR A 12 -8.69 25.19 20.67
CA TYR A 12 -8.79 24.49 21.96
C TYR A 12 -7.52 24.59 22.85
N LYS A 13 -6.40 25.13 22.34
CA LYS A 13 -5.16 25.36 23.12
C LYS A 13 -5.11 26.75 23.78
N ARG A 14 -6.15 27.57 23.65
CA ARG A 14 -6.21 28.89 24.30
C ARG A 14 -6.67 28.72 25.74
N TRP A 15 -5.97 29.34 26.69
CA TRP A 15 -6.22 29.17 28.14
C TRP A 15 -7.68 29.52 28.52
N TRP A 16 -8.27 30.52 27.86
CA TRP A 16 -9.65 30.95 28.11
C TRP A 16 -10.69 29.87 27.80
N VAL A 17 -10.39 28.93 26.89
CA VAL A 17 -11.27 27.79 26.60
C VAL A 17 -11.35 26.85 27.80
N TRP A 18 -10.23 26.66 28.51
CA TRP A 18 -10.19 25.87 29.74
C TRP A 18 -10.91 26.56 30.89
N VAL A 19 -10.74 27.88 31.03
CA VAL A 19 -11.49 28.67 32.03
C VAL A 19 -12.99 28.54 31.80
N VAL A 20 -13.45 28.68 30.56
CA VAL A 20 -14.87 28.53 30.21
C VAL A 20 -15.35 27.09 30.43
N ALA A 21 -14.56 26.08 30.06
CA ALA A 21 -14.93 24.68 30.27
C ALA A 21 -15.09 24.36 31.77
N VAL A 22 -14.16 24.80 32.61
CA VAL A 22 -14.22 24.62 34.07
C VAL A 22 -15.44 25.34 34.65
N LEU A 23 -15.74 26.55 34.17
CA LEU A 23 -16.90 27.32 34.63
C LEU A 23 -18.22 26.63 34.26
N VAL A 24 -18.35 26.14 33.02
CA VAL A 24 -19.53 25.40 32.56
C VAL A 24 -19.71 24.10 33.36
N VAL A 25 -18.65 23.32 33.54
CA VAL A 25 -18.71 22.09 34.36
C VAL A 25 -19.06 22.41 35.81
N GLY A 26 -18.47 23.46 36.39
CA GLY A 26 -18.78 23.91 37.74
C GLY A 26 -20.24 24.32 37.90
N LEU A 27 -20.81 25.02 36.92
CA LEU A 27 -22.21 25.44 36.91
C LEU A 27 -23.16 24.24 36.80
N LEU A 28 -22.83 23.26 35.96
CA LEU A 28 -23.59 22.00 35.85
C LEU A 28 -23.57 21.21 37.18
N LEU A 29 -22.44 21.18 37.89
CA LEU A 29 -22.36 20.49 39.19
C LEU A 29 -23.05 21.28 40.32
N ALA A 30 -23.03 22.62 40.26
CA ALA A 30 -23.64 23.48 41.26
C ALA A 30 -25.17 23.59 41.13
N THR A 31 -25.72 23.47 39.91
CA THR A 31 -27.16 23.59 39.64
C THR A 31 -28.04 22.70 40.54
N PRO A 32 -27.80 21.39 40.72
CA PRO A 32 -28.60 20.56 41.62
C PRO A 32 -28.49 20.98 43.09
N LEU A 33 -27.34 21.50 43.54
CA LEU A 33 -27.16 22.02 44.90
C LEU A 33 -27.94 23.32 45.12
N ILE A 34 -27.97 24.20 44.11
CA ILE A 34 -28.74 25.45 44.12
C ILE A 34 -30.24 25.15 44.14
N ILE A 35 -30.70 24.20 43.32
CA ILE A 35 -32.10 23.74 43.35
C ILE A 35 -32.43 23.20 44.74
N ASN A 36 -31.60 22.34 45.32
CA ASN A 36 -31.85 21.79 46.65
C ASN A 36 -31.92 22.88 47.74
N TYR A 37 -30.99 23.84 47.74
CA TYR A 37 -30.97 24.94 48.71
C TYR A 37 -32.15 25.90 48.57
N ALA A 38 -32.55 26.22 47.33
CA ALA A 38 -33.70 27.08 47.06
C ALA A 38 -35.01 26.47 47.57
N TYR A 39 -35.14 25.14 47.50
CA TYR A 39 -36.30 24.42 48.01
C TYR A 39 -36.29 24.25 49.55
N MET A 40 -35.14 24.38 50.22
CA MET A 40 -35.03 24.39 51.70
C MET A 40 -35.37 25.75 52.33
N LEU A 41 -35.31 26.86 51.58
CA LEU A 41 -35.55 28.23 52.08
C LEU A 41 -37.01 28.70 52.01
N GLY A 42 -37.94 27.83 51.56
CA GLY A 42 -39.34 28.20 51.34
C GLY A 42 -40.19 28.24 52.62
N THR A 43 -40.61 29.45 53.02
CA THR A 43 -41.61 29.82 54.06
C THR A 43 -41.51 29.14 55.45
N PRO A 44 -42.11 29.70 56.52
CA PRO A 44 -42.01 29.14 57.88
C PRO A 44 -42.48 27.68 58.03
N ASP A 45 -43.27 27.18 57.07
CA ASP A 45 -43.78 25.80 57.04
C ASP A 45 -42.89 24.82 56.24
N GLY A 46 -41.71 25.25 55.81
CA GLY A 46 -40.74 24.41 55.09
C GLY A 46 -41.18 23.99 53.69
N LYS A 47 -42.18 24.67 53.11
CA LYS A 47 -42.72 24.38 51.77
C LYS A 47 -42.25 25.45 50.76
N PRO A 48 -41.70 25.05 49.61
CA PRO A 48 -41.36 25.97 48.53
C PRO A 48 -42.61 26.68 48.01
N ASN A 49 -42.57 28.01 47.89
CA ASN A 49 -43.64 28.82 47.28
C ASN A 49 -43.52 28.82 45.75
N THR A 50 -43.42 27.64 45.13
CA THR A 50 -43.24 27.48 43.68
C THR A 50 -44.25 26.48 43.13
N ALA A 51 -44.77 26.72 41.92
CA ALA A 51 -45.71 25.82 41.24
C ALA A 51 -45.09 24.45 40.85
N PHE A 52 -43.77 24.30 40.95
CA PHE A 52 -43.02 23.08 40.64
C PHE A 52 -42.47 22.42 41.90
N SER A 53 -42.51 21.09 41.97
CA SER A 53 -41.83 20.34 43.03
C SER A 53 -40.31 20.27 42.77
N ALA A 54 -39.53 19.99 43.82
CA ALA A 54 -38.07 19.82 43.70
C ALA A 54 -37.73 18.70 42.70
N THR A 55 -38.55 17.65 42.69
CA THR A 55 -38.44 16.51 41.78
C THR A 55 -38.65 16.93 40.32
N ASP A 56 -39.63 17.81 40.05
CA ASP A 56 -39.90 18.30 38.68
C ASP A 56 -38.72 19.14 38.16
N ALA A 57 -38.18 20.02 38.99
CA ALA A 57 -37.04 20.86 38.65
C ALA A 57 -35.76 20.03 38.38
N LEU A 58 -35.50 19.01 39.21
CA LEU A 58 -34.36 18.12 39.03
C LEU A 58 -34.53 17.22 37.79
N THR A 59 -35.74 16.75 37.51
CA THR A 59 -36.06 15.93 36.33
C THR A 59 -35.89 16.73 35.04
N LEU A 60 -36.32 18.00 35.02
CA LEU A 60 -36.08 18.92 33.91
C LEU A 60 -34.58 19.17 33.69
N TYR A 61 -33.82 19.36 34.77
CA TYR A 61 -32.38 19.52 34.67
C TYR A 61 -31.69 18.27 34.09
N CYS A 62 -32.06 17.09 34.58
CA CYS A 62 -31.56 15.82 34.05
C CYS A 62 -31.89 15.63 32.57
N SER A 63 -33.10 15.97 32.12
CA SER A 63 -33.49 15.82 30.71
C SER A 63 -32.68 16.75 29.79
N VAL A 64 -32.43 17.99 30.21
CA VAL A 64 -31.56 18.93 29.49
C VAL A 64 -30.12 18.41 29.43
N LEU A 65 -29.59 17.89 30.55
CA LEU A 65 -28.24 17.33 30.59
C LEU A 65 -28.10 16.09 29.69
N THR A 66 -29.09 15.19 29.72
CA THR A 66 -29.12 14.01 28.85
C THR A 66 -29.21 14.42 27.38
N PHE A 67 -30.04 15.40 27.04
CA PHE A 67 -30.12 15.94 25.68
C PHE A 67 -28.79 16.54 25.22
N LEU A 68 -28.13 17.34 26.06
CA LEU A 68 -26.80 17.89 25.73
C LEU A 68 -25.76 16.77 25.57
N GLY A 69 -25.81 15.75 26.43
CA GLY A 69 -24.94 14.58 26.34
C GLY A 69 -25.11 13.82 25.02
N THR A 70 -26.35 13.55 24.61
CA THR A 70 -26.63 12.84 23.35
C THR A 70 -26.24 13.66 22.12
N VAL A 71 -26.49 14.97 22.13
CA VAL A 71 -26.05 15.87 21.05
C VAL A 71 -24.53 15.89 20.94
N LEU A 72 -23.80 16.02 22.06
CA LEU A 72 -22.34 16.01 22.06
C LEU A 72 -21.78 14.67 21.59
N LEU A 73 -22.36 13.55 22.03
CA LEU A 73 -22.00 12.21 21.55
C LEU A 73 -22.26 12.05 20.05
N GLY A 74 -23.38 12.57 19.55
CA GLY A 74 -23.70 12.59 18.12
C GLY A 74 -22.66 13.36 17.29
N VAL A 75 -22.29 14.57 17.73
CA VAL A 75 -21.26 15.39 17.09
C VAL A 75 -19.90 14.69 17.13
N ALA A 76 -19.52 14.13 18.27
CA ALA A 76 -18.27 13.38 18.41
C ALA A 76 -18.23 12.14 17.50
N ALA A 77 -19.35 11.40 17.40
CA ALA A 77 -19.48 10.24 16.52
C ALA A 77 -19.32 10.63 15.04
N LEU A 78 -19.94 11.73 14.60
CA LEU A 78 -19.79 12.25 13.24
C LEU A 78 -18.33 12.64 12.95
N TYR A 79 -17.67 13.31 13.89
CA TYR A 79 -16.27 13.69 13.76
C TYR A 79 -15.34 12.47 13.68
N LEU A 80 -15.54 11.48 14.54
CA LEU A 80 -14.77 10.23 14.53
C LEU A 80 -14.99 9.44 13.24
N ASN A 81 -16.23 9.36 12.76
CA ASN A 81 -16.56 8.68 11.52
C ASN A 81 -15.85 9.34 10.32
N HIS A 82 -15.92 10.67 10.21
CA HIS A 82 -15.22 11.40 9.15
C HIS A 82 -13.70 11.16 9.18
N LYS A 83 -13.08 11.21 10.38
CA LYS A 83 -11.65 10.95 10.54
C LYS A 83 -11.26 9.50 10.22
N SER A 84 -12.11 8.54 10.60
CA SER A 84 -11.93 7.12 10.27
C SER A 84 -12.00 6.88 8.77
N ASN A 85 -13.00 7.45 8.09
CA ASN A 85 -13.14 7.36 6.64
C ASN A 85 -11.92 7.91 5.89
N LEU A 86 -11.39 9.06 6.33
CA LEU A 86 -10.16 9.63 5.76
C LEU A 86 -8.96 8.68 5.93
N THR A 87 -8.81 8.10 7.12
CA THR A 87 -7.73 7.15 7.42
C THR A 87 -7.87 5.89 6.57
N ASN A 88 -9.09 5.36 6.45
CA ASN A 88 -9.37 4.17 5.67
C ASN A 88 -9.06 4.36 4.18
N LYS A 89 -9.46 5.50 3.60
CA LYS A 89 -9.10 5.85 2.22
C LYS A 89 -7.59 5.90 2.00
N ARG A 90 -6.83 6.42 2.98
CA ARG A 90 -5.36 6.44 2.91
C ARG A 90 -4.77 5.04 2.97
N LEU A 91 -5.29 4.18 3.86
CA LEU A 91 -4.84 2.79 3.97
C LEU A 91 -5.11 2.00 2.69
N LEU A 92 -6.31 2.11 2.12
CA LEU A 92 -6.66 1.47 0.85
C LEU A 92 -5.76 1.94 -0.29
N ASN A 93 -5.43 3.24 -0.35
CA ASN A 93 -4.50 3.75 -1.36
C ASN A 93 -3.09 3.16 -1.16
N LEU A 94 -2.58 3.15 0.08
CA LEU A 94 -1.27 2.56 0.39
C LEU A 94 -1.20 1.07 0.07
N GLU A 95 -2.27 0.33 0.36
CA GLU A 95 -2.41 -1.09 0.02
C GLU A 95 -2.36 -1.29 -1.49
N SER A 96 -3.12 -0.51 -2.27
CA SER A 96 -3.11 -0.59 -3.74
C SER A 96 -1.74 -0.27 -4.36
N VAL A 97 -1.00 0.71 -3.80
CA VAL A 97 0.36 1.03 -4.23
C VAL A 97 1.32 -0.11 -3.87
N ARG A 98 1.16 -0.71 -2.68
CA ARG A 98 1.97 -1.84 -2.25
C ARG A 98 1.75 -3.06 -3.14
N GLU A 99 0.50 -3.39 -3.47
CA GLU A 99 0.16 -4.46 -4.40
C GLU A 99 0.80 -4.22 -5.76
N SER A 100 0.66 -3.00 -6.30
CA SER A 100 1.28 -2.59 -7.57
C SER A 100 2.80 -2.76 -7.54
N LYS A 101 3.45 -2.39 -6.43
CA LYS A 101 4.89 -2.61 -6.24
C LYS A 101 5.25 -4.09 -6.23
N ILE A 102 4.51 -4.94 -5.52
CA ILE A 102 4.77 -6.39 -5.49
C ILE A 102 4.67 -6.99 -6.90
N VAL A 103 3.68 -6.59 -7.68
CA VAL A 103 3.53 -7.04 -9.08
C VAL A 103 4.70 -6.55 -9.94
N PHE A 104 5.10 -5.29 -9.77
CA PHE A 104 6.24 -4.72 -10.50
C PHE A 104 7.56 -5.44 -10.19
N GLU A 105 7.85 -5.74 -8.93
CA GLU A 105 9.01 -6.54 -8.51
C GLU A 105 8.98 -7.94 -9.14
N MET A 106 7.79 -8.55 -9.28
CA MET A 106 7.64 -9.84 -9.95
C MET A 106 7.97 -9.77 -11.45
N TYR A 107 7.60 -8.68 -12.13
CA TYR A 107 8.02 -8.43 -13.51
C TYR A 107 9.53 -8.20 -13.61
N PHE A 108 10.15 -7.50 -12.66
CA PHE A 108 11.61 -7.37 -12.59
C PHE A 108 12.28 -8.73 -12.46
N SER A 109 11.87 -9.56 -11.49
CA SER A 109 12.43 -10.90 -11.33
C SER A 109 12.25 -11.77 -12.57
N TYR A 110 11.15 -11.61 -13.31
CA TYR A 110 10.96 -12.29 -14.59
C TYR A 110 12.01 -11.87 -15.63
N VAL A 111 12.26 -10.56 -15.75
CA VAL A 111 13.26 -9.99 -16.65
C VAL A 111 14.67 -10.39 -16.25
N GLU A 112 15.00 -10.38 -14.96
CA GLU A 112 16.31 -10.79 -14.43
C GLU A 112 16.58 -12.27 -14.71
N GLU A 113 15.61 -13.14 -14.41
CA GLU A 113 15.75 -14.58 -14.67
C GLU A 113 15.95 -14.87 -16.16
N PHE A 114 15.30 -14.11 -17.05
CA PHE A 114 15.55 -14.21 -18.48
C PHE A 114 16.92 -13.66 -18.87
N SER A 115 17.31 -12.50 -18.33
CA SER A 115 18.58 -11.84 -18.68
C SER A 115 19.80 -12.71 -18.37
N ASN A 116 19.68 -13.63 -17.41
CA ASN A 116 20.71 -14.63 -17.10
C ASN A 116 21.20 -15.44 -18.31
N ILE A 117 20.36 -15.69 -19.33
CA ILE A 117 20.83 -16.43 -20.53
C ILE A 117 21.78 -15.63 -21.42
N PHE A 118 21.86 -14.32 -21.21
CA PHE A 118 22.78 -13.41 -21.90
C PHE A 118 24.02 -13.08 -21.07
N ASP A 119 24.15 -13.64 -19.86
CA ASP A 119 25.37 -13.55 -19.06
C ASP A 119 26.27 -14.78 -19.36
N PRO A 120 27.43 -14.58 -20.01
CA PRO A 120 28.35 -15.67 -20.31
C PRO A 120 28.83 -16.41 -19.06
N VAL A 121 29.06 -15.71 -17.95
CA VAL A 121 29.51 -16.32 -16.68
C VAL A 121 28.39 -17.16 -16.09
N TYR A 122 27.16 -16.64 -16.13
CA TYR A 122 25.99 -17.38 -15.67
C TYR A 122 25.79 -18.66 -16.48
N VAL A 123 25.95 -18.64 -17.80
CA VAL A 123 25.66 -19.79 -18.69
C VAL A 123 26.85 -20.77 -18.78
N LEU A 124 28.04 -20.26 -19.08
CA LEU A 124 29.22 -21.06 -19.45
C LEU A 124 30.15 -21.34 -18.26
N GLY A 125 29.99 -20.62 -17.15
CA GLY A 125 30.87 -20.72 -15.98
C GLY A 125 32.02 -19.70 -16.00
N ILE A 126 32.87 -19.79 -14.99
CA ILE A 126 34.00 -18.87 -14.80
C ILE A 126 35.13 -19.28 -15.76
N PRO A 127 35.90 -18.33 -16.32
CA PRO A 127 37.11 -18.67 -17.07
C PRO A 127 38.03 -19.54 -16.19
N ASN A 128 38.39 -20.74 -16.67
CA ASN A 128 39.12 -21.84 -16.01
C ASN A 128 38.27 -23.00 -15.45
N ASP A 129 36.95 -22.84 -15.34
CA ASP A 129 36.01 -23.90 -14.95
C ASP A 129 34.78 -23.84 -15.86
N VAL A 130 35.01 -24.16 -17.14
CA VAL A 130 33.98 -24.13 -18.17
C VAL A 130 33.07 -25.33 -17.99
N ARG A 131 31.77 -25.07 -17.94
CA ARG A 131 30.75 -26.12 -17.80
C ARG A 131 30.72 -27.03 -19.01
N ASN A 132 30.45 -28.31 -18.77
CA ASN A 132 30.12 -29.24 -19.86
C ASN A 132 28.74 -28.91 -20.46
N ASP A 133 28.47 -29.44 -21.64
CA ASP A 133 27.25 -29.15 -22.40
C ASP A 133 25.96 -29.53 -21.62
N LEU A 134 26.00 -30.59 -20.79
CA LEU A 134 24.87 -30.99 -19.94
C LEU A 134 24.59 -29.97 -18.82
N ASP A 135 25.64 -29.44 -18.20
CA ASP A 135 25.53 -28.43 -17.15
C ASP A 135 25.06 -27.09 -17.73
N VAL A 136 25.54 -26.72 -18.92
CA VAL A 136 25.05 -25.57 -19.68
C VAL A 136 23.56 -25.72 -19.97
N PHE A 137 23.14 -26.89 -20.49
CA PHE A 137 21.73 -27.20 -20.72
C PHE A 137 20.90 -27.04 -19.44
N ASN A 138 21.35 -27.64 -18.33
CA ASN A 138 20.65 -27.61 -17.05
C ASN A 138 20.48 -26.19 -16.52
N VAL A 139 21.48 -25.33 -16.67
CA VAL A 139 21.43 -23.94 -16.20
C VAL A 139 20.45 -23.10 -17.02
N ILE A 140 20.50 -23.22 -18.35
CA ILE A 140 19.54 -22.55 -19.24
C ILE A 140 18.13 -23.04 -18.95
N LYS A 141 17.95 -24.36 -18.83
CA LYS A 141 16.65 -24.98 -18.55
C LYS A 141 16.09 -24.57 -17.20
N SER A 142 16.94 -24.48 -16.18
CA SER A 142 16.58 -24.01 -14.85
C SER A 142 16.08 -22.56 -14.89
N SER A 143 16.81 -21.67 -15.56
CA SER A 143 16.39 -20.27 -15.78
C SER A 143 15.03 -20.20 -16.51
N GLN A 144 14.85 -20.98 -17.59
CA GLN A 144 13.57 -21.07 -18.31
C GLN A 144 12.41 -21.48 -17.38
N LEU A 145 12.60 -22.50 -16.55
CA LEU A 145 11.56 -23.00 -15.64
C LEU A 145 11.21 -21.99 -14.55
N LYS A 146 12.19 -21.24 -14.04
CA LYS A 146 11.96 -20.13 -13.09
C LYS A 146 11.17 -19.01 -13.76
N ALA A 147 11.58 -18.56 -14.94
CA ALA A 147 10.84 -17.56 -15.71
C ALA A 147 9.38 -18.01 -16.00
N LEU A 148 9.17 -19.28 -16.36
CA LEU A 148 7.83 -19.86 -16.54
C LEU A 148 7.02 -19.91 -15.23
N SER A 149 7.65 -20.18 -14.10
CA SER A 149 7.00 -20.14 -12.78
C SER A 149 6.50 -18.72 -12.47
N ILE A 150 7.34 -17.71 -12.71
CA ILE A 150 6.99 -16.30 -12.51
C ILE A 150 5.88 -15.88 -13.47
N LYS A 151 5.98 -16.22 -14.76
CA LYS A 151 4.92 -15.98 -15.77
C LYS A 151 3.58 -16.56 -15.32
N ARG A 152 3.56 -17.79 -14.78
CA ARG A 152 2.34 -18.41 -14.26
C ARG A 152 1.72 -17.60 -13.13
N ARG A 153 2.52 -17.09 -12.19
CA ARG A 153 2.02 -16.21 -11.12
C ARG A 153 1.46 -14.91 -11.67
N LEU A 154 2.15 -14.28 -12.62
CA LEU A 154 1.70 -13.07 -13.29
C LEU A 154 0.37 -13.27 -14.04
N LEU A 155 0.12 -14.44 -14.63
CA LEU A 155 -1.17 -14.74 -15.28
C LEU A 155 -2.37 -14.70 -14.32
N PHE A 156 -2.17 -15.03 -13.04
CA PHE A 156 -3.23 -14.98 -12.03
C PHE A 156 -3.41 -13.58 -11.44
N ILE A 157 -2.33 -12.82 -11.31
CA ILE A 157 -2.32 -11.53 -10.61
C ILE A 157 -2.53 -10.35 -11.58
N ASP A 158 -2.00 -10.43 -12.79
CA ASP A 158 -2.07 -9.38 -13.82
C ASP A 158 -2.26 -10.01 -15.21
N LYS A 159 -3.48 -10.51 -15.44
CA LYS A 159 -3.87 -11.20 -16.68
C LYS A 159 -3.73 -10.31 -17.92
N ASP A 160 -4.00 -9.02 -17.79
CA ASP A 160 -4.04 -8.09 -18.93
C ASP A 160 -2.64 -7.82 -19.50
N ASN A 161 -1.63 -7.71 -18.64
CA ASN A 161 -0.26 -7.43 -19.08
C ASN A 161 0.59 -8.71 -19.29
N SER A 162 0.18 -9.86 -18.74
CA SER A 162 0.90 -11.13 -18.88
C SER A 162 0.84 -11.76 -20.29
N SER A 163 0.13 -11.14 -21.23
CA SER A 163 0.11 -11.51 -22.65
C SER A 163 0.99 -10.60 -23.54
N HIS A 164 1.80 -9.72 -22.94
CA HIS A 164 2.66 -8.81 -23.69
C HIS A 164 3.63 -9.54 -24.63
N THR A 165 3.92 -8.97 -25.80
CA THR A 165 4.78 -9.55 -26.85
C THR A 165 6.18 -9.89 -26.35
N TYR A 166 6.70 -9.12 -25.40
CA TYR A 166 7.97 -9.39 -24.72
C TYR A 166 8.03 -10.79 -24.07
N ILE A 167 6.92 -11.26 -23.49
CA ILE A 167 6.85 -12.58 -22.85
C ILE A 167 6.95 -13.71 -23.89
N GLN A 168 6.47 -13.47 -25.12
CA GLN A 168 6.65 -14.41 -26.23
C GLN A 168 8.10 -14.39 -26.71
N TYR A 169 8.66 -13.19 -26.93
CA TYR A 169 10.08 -13.01 -27.28
C TYR A 169 11.02 -13.75 -26.32
N VAL A 170 10.78 -13.64 -25.01
CA VAL A 170 11.53 -14.36 -23.98
C VAL A 170 11.50 -15.88 -24.21
N MET A 171 10.30 -16.44 -24.44
CA MET A 171 10.14 -17.88 -24.64
C MET A 171 10.79 -18.37 -25.93
N ASP A 172 10.75 -17.55 -26.99
CA ASP A 172 11.40 -17.87 -28.26
C ASP A 172 12.92 -17.87 -28.10
N LYS A 173 13.49 -16.89 -27.38
CA LYS A 173 14.93 -16.86 -27.08
C LYS A 173 15.41 -18.00 -26.21
N TYR A 174 14.60 -18.45 -25.24
CA TYR A 174 14.91 -19.67 -24.51
C TYR A 174 14.95 -20.91 -25.42
N ARG A 175 14.06 -21.02 -26.41
CA ARG A 175 14.10 -22.14 -27.36
C ARG A 175 15.33 -22.07 -28.25
N GLU A 176 15.62 -20.89 -28.82
CA GLU A 176 16.79 -20.68 -29.68
C GLU A 176 18.10 -21.10 -28.99
N ILE A 177 18.33 -20.69 -27.74
CA ILE A 177 19.55 -21.04 -27.02
C ILE A 177 19.58 -22.53 -26.60
N LEU A 178 18.43 -23.12 -26.24
CA LEU A 178 18.36 -24.55 -25.94
C LEU A 178 18.62 -25.40 -27.18
N ASP A 179 18.13 -24.99 -28.34
CA ASP A 179 18.36 -25.69 -29.61
C ASP A 179 19.84 -25.66 -30.02
N ILE A 180 20.62 -24.65 -29.59
CA ILE A 180 22.08 -24.66 -29.77
C ILE A 180 22.71 -25.81 -28.97
N VAL A 181 22.22 -26.08 -27.76
CA VAL A 181 22.81 -27.07 -26.83
C VAL A 181 22.33 -28.50 -27.11
N ILE A 182 21.09 -28.69 -27.59
CA ILE A 182 20.46 -30.01 -27.76
C ILE A 182 20.86 -30.72 -29.07
N LYS A 183 21.51 -30.02 -30.02
CA LYS A 183 21.78 -30.56 -31.37
C LYS A 183 22.43 -31.95 -31.33
N PRO A 184 21.77 -32.98 -31.88
CA PRO A 184 22.28 -34.35 -31.86
C PRO A 184 23.43 -34.50 -32.84
N ASP A 185 24.55 -35.00 -32.31
CA ASP A 185 25.70 -35.60 -32.98
C ASP A 185 26.63 -34.70 -33.83
N SER A 186 27.94 -34.88 -33.59
CA SER A 186 29.14 -34.40 -34.32
C SER A 186 29.76 -33.04 -33.97
N ARG A 187 29.24 -32.26 -33.01
CA ARG A 187 29.86 -30.99 -32.61
C ARG A 187 30.78 -31.13 -31.41
N SER A 188 31.95 -30.50 -31.49
CA SER A 188 32.84 -30.35 -30.34
C SER A 188 32.19 -29.40 -29.33
N SER A 189 32.41 -29.61 -28.02
CA SER A 189 32.01 -28.64 -26.98
C SER A 189 32.52 -27.20 -27.28
N LYS A 190 33.64 -27.09 -28.02
CA LYS A 190 34.17 -25.82 -28.52
C LYS A 190 33.26 -25.13 -29.53
N ASP A 191 32.54 -25.89 -30.36
CA ASP A 191 31.56 -25.37 -31.31
C ASP A 191 30.30 -24.90 -30.58
N THR A 192 29.83 -25.66 -29.60
CA THR A 192 28.72 -25.28 -28.70
C THR A 192 29.03 -23.96 -27.99
N PHE A 193 30.22 -23.84 -27.40
CA PHE A 193 30.68 -22.61 -26.74
C PHE A 193 30.65 -21.40 -27.69
N LYS A 194 31.19 -21.57 -28.91
CA LYS A 194 31.26 -20.49 -29.90
C LYS A 194 29.86 -20.03 -30.35
N GLU A 195 28.94 -20.97 -30.54
CA GLU A 195 27.56 -20.65 -30.91
C GLU A 195 26.81 -19.93 -29.78
N ILE A 196 26.97 -20.36 -28.53
CA ILE A 196 26.38 -19.67 -27.37
C ILE A 196 26.93 -18.25 -27.26
N MET A 197 28.24 -18.06 -27.35
CA MET A 197 28.84 -16.72 -27.32
C MET A 197 28.35 -15.83 -28.47
N SER A 198 28.18 -16.40 -29.67
CA SER A 198 27.61 -15.69 -30.81
C SER A 198 26.15 -15.32 -30.57
N PHE A 199 25.35 -16.23 -30.01
CA PHE A 199 23.96 -15.98 -29.62
C PHE A 199 23.88 -14.84 -28.61
N ILE A 200 24.66 -14.89 -27.54
CA ILE A 200 24.69 -13.86 -26.49
C ILE A 200 25.03 -12.50 -27.10
N LYS A 201 26.14 -12.42 -27.85
CA LYS A 201 26.60 -11.17 -28.46
C LYS A 201 25.59 -10.57 -29.44
N SER A 202 24.85 -11.40 -30.16
CA SER A 202 23.90 -10.92 -31.19
C SER A 202 22.56 -10.48 -30.60
N ASN A 203 22.22 -10.91 -29.38
CA ASN A 203 20.89 -10.70 -28.80
C ASN A 203 20.90 -9.87 -27.51
N ALA A 204 22.04 -9.69 -26.83
CA ALA A 204 22.11 -8.98 -25.55
C ALA A 204 21.61 -7.53 -25.62
N ASP A 205 22.03 -6.77 -26.65
CA ASP A 205 21.62 -5.37 -26.79
C ASP A 205 20.13 -5.24 -27.15
N ASP A 206 19.60 -6.12 -28.01
CA ASP A 206 18.17 -6.17 -28.34
C ASP A 206 17.33 -6.54 -27.11
N ASN A 207 17.80 -7.51 -26.31
CA ASN A 207 17.18 -7.86 -25.04
C ASN A 207 17.14 -6.66 -24.08
N ASN A 208 18.26 -5.97 -23.89
CA ASN A 208 18.35 -4.81 -22.98
C ASN A 208 17.37 -3.71 -23.38
N LYS A 209 17.23 -3.45 -24.68
CA LYS A 209 16.27 -2.47 -25.19
C LYS A 209 14.83 -2.91 -24.95
N LYS A 210 14.47 -4.12 -25.35
CA LYS A 210 13.09 -4.66 -25.23
C LYS A 210 12.67 -4.84 -23.78
N SER A 211 13.59 -5.24 -22.90
CA SER A 211 13.32 -5.40 -21.47
C SER A 211 13.05 -4.05 -20.82
N LEU A 212 13.81 -3.01 -21.17
CA LEU A 212 13.57 -1.66 -20.70
C LEU A 212 12.21 -1.11 -21.17
N GLU A 213 11.90 -1.26 -22.46
CA GLU A 213 10.61 -0.85 -23.02
C GLU A 213 9.43 -1.57 -22.31
N PHE A 214 9.59 -2.87 -22.06
CA PHE A 214 8.63 -3.67 -21.33
C PHE A 214 8.46 -3.20 -19.88
N MET A 215 9.55 -3.00 -19.14
CA MET A 215 9.48 -2.53 -17.75
C MET A 215 8.86 -1.13 -17.65
N TYR A 216 9.15 -0.25 -18.61
CA TYR A 216 8.51 1.07 -18.69
C TYR A 216 7.00 0.95 -18.95
N TYR A 217 6.59 0.08 -19.88
CA TYR A 217 5.17 -0.19 -20.14
C TYR A 217 4.44 -0.69 -18.88
N ILE A 218 5.03 -1.66 -18.18
CA ILE A 218 4.45 -2.21 -16.93
C ILE A 218 4.36 -1.13 -15.85
N SER A 219 5.42 -0.34 -15.65
CA SER A 219 5.43 0.75 -14.66
C SER A 219 4.28 1.72 -14.90
N LYS A 220 4.10 2.18 -16.15
CA LYS A 220 3.03 3.11 -16.51
C LYS A 220 1.64 2.53 -16.27
N LYS A 221 1.45 1.23 -16.54
CA LYS A 221 0.18 0.53 -16.33
C LYS A 221 -0.16 0.36 -14.86
N LEU A 222 0.82 -0.03 -14.04
CA LEU A 222 0.60 -0.32 -12.62
C LEU A 222 0.46 0.95 -11.79
N PHE A 223 1.31 1.95 -12.01
CA PHE A 223 1.36 3.14 -11.15
C PHE A 223 0.48 4.29 -11.64
N LYS A 224 -0.25 4.12 -12.76
CA LYS A 224 -1.10 5.16 -13.36
C LYS A 224 -0.41 6.53 -13.34
N GLU A 225 0.84 6.58 -13.81
CA GLU A 225 1.51 7.86 -14.01
C GLU A 225 0.70 8.64 -15.06
N SER A 226 -0.13 9.54 -14.55
CA SER A 226 -0.86 10.53 -15.31
C SER A 226 0.18 11.56 -15.74
N ILE A 227 0.38 11.64 -17.06
CA ILE A 227 0.90 12.86 -17.69
C ILE A 227 -0.14 13.96 -17.48
#